data_AF-A0A7K4B4Z3-F1
#
_entry.id   AF-A0A7K4B4Z3-F1
#
_cell.length_a   1.000
_cell.length_b   1.000
_cell.length_c   1.000
_cell.angle_alpha   90.00
_cell.angle_beta   90.00
_cell.angle_gamma   90.00
#
_symmetry.space_group_name_H-M   'P 1'
#
loop_
_entity.id
_entity.type
_entity.pdbx_description
1 polymer ?
#
loop_
_entity_poly.entity_id
_entity_poly.type
_entity_poly.pdbx_seq_one_letter_code
_entity_poly.pdbx_strand_id
1 'polypeptide(L)'
;MEPAVNALLTTPEEVMKILDERPWLYFTFDFAHASGSGRDIVSSFLETGNERMVNIHLSGGMSGFMHGPPSEDERVLPFLSELKDMNYEGQLTLEINDLVLPRELSYQEKIAFMKEEIAWIKDSL
;
A
#
# COMPACT_ATOMS: atom_id res chain seq x y z
N MET A 1 16.66 -3.99 -11.22
CA MET A 1 17.27 -3.15 -10.17
C MET A 1 18.04 -4.11 -9.28
N GLU A 2 19.29 -3.84 -8.94
CA GLU A 2 20.00 -4.67 -7.94
C GLU A 2 19.15 -4.70 -6.65
N PRO A 3 18.98 -5.83 -5.96
CA PRO A 3 18.26 -5.87 -4.70
C PRO A 3 18.95 -4.89 -3.75
N ALA A 4 18.19 -3.96 -3.17
CA ALA A 4 18.70 -3.16 -2.07
C ALA A 4 19.28 -4.12 -1.01
N VAL A 5 20.32 -3.69 -0.28
CA VAL A 5 21.03 -4.52 0.72
C VAL A 5 20.09 -5.16 1.77
N ASN A 6 18.82 -4.73 1.84
CA ASN A 6 17.77 -5.21 2.73
C ASN A 6 16.50 -5.72 2.00
N ALA A 7 16.57 -6.14 0.74
CA ALA A 7 15.43 -6.68 -0.01
C ALA A 7 15.45 -8.21 -0.01
N LEU A 8 14.54 -8.82 0.77
CA LEU A 8 14.32 -10.28 0.80
C LEU A 8 12.89 -10.54 0.32
N LEU A 9 12.74 -11.29 -0.78
CA LEU A 9 11.46 -11.62 -1.42
C LEU A 9 10.72 -10.36 -1.91
N THR A 10 11.15 -9.86 -3.07
CA THR A 10 10.61 -8.61 -3.65
C THR A 10 9.58 -8.82 -4.74
N THR A 11 9.40 -10.06 -5.21
CA THR A 11 8.41 -10.38 -6.24
C THR A 11 7.23 -11.18 -5.68
N PRO A 12 6.05 -11.10 -6.31
CA PRO A 12 4.91 -11.94 -5.97
C PRO A 12 5.27 -13.43 -5.93
N GLU A 13 6.01 -13.92 -6.93
CA GLU A 13 6.37 -15.34 -7.03
C GLU A 13 7.24 -15.80 -5.85
N GLU A 14 8.20 -14.96 -5.43
CA GLU A 14 9.07 -15.24 -4.29
C GLU A 14 8.27 -15.32 -2.98
N VAL A 15 7.36 -14.38 -2.77
CA VAL A 15 6.50 -14.34 -1.58
C VAL A 15 5.56 -15.54 -1.58
N MET A 16 4.85 -15.81 -2.69
CA MET A 16 3.89 -16.90 -2.78
C MET A 16 4.53 -18.26 -2.53
N LYS A 17 5.72 -18.50 -3.08
CA LYS A 17 6.46 -19.75 -2.82
C LYS A 17 6.67 -19.99 -1.33
N ILE A 18 7.04 -18.96 -0.57
CA ILE A 18 7.24 -19.10 0.88
C ILE A 18 5.93 -19.33 1.61
N LEU A 19 4.85 -18.67 1.20
CA LEU A 19 3.52 -18.85 1.81
C LEU A 19 2.96 -20.26 1.53
N ASP A 20 3.24 -20.83 0.36
CA ASP A 20 2.89 -22.21 0.02
C ASP A 20 3.67 -23.22 0.87
N GLU A 21 4.99 -23.02 1.03
CA GLU A 21 5.83 -23.87 1.87
C GLU A 21 5.52 -23.71 3.36
N ARG A 22 4.98 -22.56 3.77
CA ARG A 22 4.70 -22.17 5.16
C ARG A 22 3.26 -21.64 5.29
N PRO A 23 2.24 -22.51 5.23
CA PRO A 23 0.84 -22.09 5.14
C PRO A 23 0.30 -21.36 6.39
N TRP A 24 1.06 -21.30 7.48
CA TRP A 24 0.73 -20.51 8.67
C TRP A 24 1.14 -19.03 8.55
N LEU A 25 1.90 -18.68 7.51
CA LEU A 25 2.30 -17.30 7.23
C LEU A 25 1.25 -16.58 6.37
N TYR A 26 1.20 -15.29 6.60
CA TYR A 26 0.43 -14.28 5.87
C TYR A 26 1.35 -13.08 5.64
N PHE A 27 0.94 -12.16 4.78
CA PHE A 27 1.75 -10.97 4.51
C PHE A 27 0.94 -9.68 4.61
N THR A 28 1.68 -8.59 4.83
CA THR A 28 1.20 -7.23 4.68
C THR A 28 1.65 -6.73 3.31
N PHE A 29 0.70 -6.25 2.52
CA PHE A 29 1.01 -5.64 1.23
C PHE A 29 1.22 -4.14 1.41
N ASP A 30 2.36 -3.62 0.94
CA ASP A 30 2.62 -2.18 0.95
C ASP A 30 2.44 -1.60 -0.45
N PHE A 31 1.42 -0.75 -0.60
CA PHE A 31 1.08 -0.18 -1.90
C PHE A 31 2.15 0.76 -2.43
N ALA A 32 2.76 1.59 -1.59
CA ALA A 32 3.73 2.59 -2.06
C ALA A 32 4.96 1.87 -2.63
N HIS A 33 5.45 0.83 -1.94
CA HIS A 33 6.56 0.01 -2.42
C HIS A 33 6.22 -0.78 -3.69
N ALA A 34 5.07 -1.45 -3.73
CA ALA A 34 4.69 -2.27 -4.88
C ALA A 34 4.43 -1.40 -6.12
N SER A 35 3.72 -0.27 -5.97
CA SER A 35 3.40 0.63 -7.08
C SER A 35 4.63 1.29 -7.71
N GLY A 36 5.71 1.48 -6.94
CA GLY A 36 7.02 1.89 -7.45
C GLY A 36 7.67 0.89 -8.41
N SER A 37 7.28 -0.39 -8.33
CA SER A 37 7.75 -1.46 -9.23
C SER A 37 6.87 -1.65 -10.46
N GLY A 38 5.75 -0.92 -10.57
CA GLY A 38 4.84 -0.96 -11.71
C GLY A 38 3.48 -1.58 -11.39
N ARG A 39 2.46 -1.24 -12.20
CA ARG A 39 1.07 -1.70 -12.01
C ARG A 39 0.93 -3.22 -12.10
N ASP A 40 1.65 -3.85 -13.02
CA ASP A 40 1.57 -5.31 -13.21
C ASP A 40 2.00 -6.08 -11.95
N ILE A 41 2.96 -5.55 -11.18
CA ILE A 41 3.39 -6.13 -9.91
C ILE A 41 2.29 -6.02 -8.86
N VAL A 42 1.63 -4.87 -8.76
CA VAL A 42 0.50 -4.65 -7.85
C VAL A 42 -0.63 -5.64 -8.16
N SER A 43 -1.06 -5.73 -9.42
CA SER A 43 -2.12 -6.66 -9.82
C SER A 43 -1.72 -8.11 -9.59
N SER A 44 -0.46 -8.49 -9.83
CA SER A 44 0.01 -9.86 -9.55
C SER A 44 -0.06 -10.22 -8.06
N PHE A 45 0.31 -9.30 -7.16
CA PHE A 45 0.13 -9.52 -5.72
C PHE A 45 -1.34 -9.64 -5.31
N LEU A 46 -2.22 -8.82 -5.89
CA LEU A 46 -3.65 -8.88 -5.62
C LEU A 46 -4.27 -10.19 -6.12
N GLU A 47 -3.98 -10.60 -7.35
CA GLU A 47 -4.52 -11.82 -7.95
C GLU A 47 -4.04 -13.09 -7.25
N THR A 48 -2.73 -13.18 -6.97
CA THR A 48 -2.12 -14.41 -6.43
C THR A 48 -2.13 -14.47 -4.90
N GLY A 49 -2.10 -13.32 -4.24
CA GLY A 49 -1.92 -13.20 -2.80
C GLY A 49 -3.19 -12.92 -2.02
N ASN A 50 -4.36 -12.71 -2.65
CA ASN A 50 -5.58 -12.25 -1.99
C ASN A 50 -5.92 -13.04 -0.71
N GLU A 51 -5.89 -14.37 -0.77
CA GLU A 51 -6.24 -15.23 0.38
C GLU A 51 -5.23 -15.19 1.54
N ARG A 52 -4.03 -14.64 1.30
CA ARG A 52 -2.93 -14.55 2.27
C ARG A 52 -2.55 -13.12 2.64
N MET A 53 -3.17 -12.14 2.00
CA MET A 53 -3.02 -10.71 2.30
C MET A 53 -4.00 -10.35 3.42
N VAL A 54 -3.48 -10.02 4.60
CA VAL A 54 -4.32 -9.75 5.79
C VAL A 54 -4.36 -8.28 6.18
N ASN A 55 -3.39 -7.52 5.70
CA ASN A 55 -3.24 -6.10 5.96
C ASN A 55 -2.63 -5.43 4.73
N ILE A 56 -3.05 -4.20 4.47
CA ILE A 56 -2.51 -3.34 3.43
C ILE A 56 -1.99 -2.08 4.09
N HIS A 57 -0.71 -1.78 3.91
CA HIS A 57 -0.18 -0.46 4.17
C HIS A 57 -0.50 0.44 2.98
N LEU A 58 -1.28 1.48 3.24
CA LEU A 58 -1.76 2.42 2.25
C LEU A 58 -1.14 3.79 2.47
N SER A 59 -0.47 4.27 1.44
CA SER A 59 0.11 5.60 1.35
C SER A 59 0.38 5.94 -0.11
N GLY A 60 0.49 7.23 -0.43
CA GLY A 60 0.88 7.67 -1.77
C GLY A 60 2.40 7.55 -1.98
N GLY A 61 2.82 7.42 -3.24
CA GLY A 61 4.21 7.59 -3.65
C GLY A 61 4.33 8.58 -4.81
N MET A 62 5.34 9.45 -4.77
CA MET A 62 5.66 10.37 -5.86
C MET A 62 7.15 10.31 -6.19
N SER A 63 7.55 10.82 -7.36
CA SER A 63 8.96 10.86 -7.74
C SER A 63 9.80 11.56 -6.67
N GLY A 64 10.68 10.80 -6.01
CA GLY A 64 11.58 11.31 -4.96
C GLY A 64 11.09 11.13 -3.51
N PHE A 65 9.82 10.75 -3.28
CA PHE A 65 9.29 10.57 -1.92
C PHE A 65 8.29 9.41 -1.83
N MET A 66 8.34 8.69 -0.71
CA MET A 66 7.48 7.55 -0.39
C MET A 66 6.67 7.85 0.86
N HIS A 67 5.54 7.18 1.02
CA HIS A 67 4.67 7.31 2.18
C HIS A 67 4.02 8.70 2.31
N GLY A 68 3.62 9.30 1.19
CA GLY A 68 2.86 10.55 1.14
C GLY A 68 1.34 10.34 1.30
N PRO A 69 0.54 11.40 1.13
CA PRO A 69 -0.92 11.32 1.17
C PRO A 69 -1.45 10.38 0.06
N PRO A 70 -2.26 9.36 0.38
CA PRO A 70 -2.95 8.54 -0.62
C PRO A 70 -3.70 9.35 -1.68
N SER A 71 -4.36 10.44 -1.28
CA SER A 71 -5.19 11.26 -2.19
C SER A 71 -4.39 12.00 -3.28
N GLU A 72 -3.08 12.15 -3.10
CA GLU A 72 -2.18 12.84 -4.03
C GLU A 72 -1.53 11.89 -5.05
N ASP A 73 -1.69 10.58 -4.89
CA ASP A 73 -1.17 9.57 -5.82
C ASP A 73 -2.30 9.01 -6.70
N GLU A 74 -2.28 9.39 -7.99
CA GLU A 74 -3.29 8.99 -8.98
C GLU A 74 -3.47 7.48 -9.14
N ARG A 75 -2.49 6.68 -8.70
CA ARG A 75 -2.51 5.22 -8.76
C ARG A 75 -3.33 4.59 -7.63
N VAL A 76 -3.57 5.32 -6.53
CA VAL A 76 -4.30 4.81 -5.37
C VAL A 76 -5.77 4.60 -5.68
N LEU A 77 -6.42 5.53 -6.39
CA LEU A 77 -7.85 5.43 -6.67
C LEU A 77 -8.20 4.16 -7.50
N PRO A 78 -7.49 3.82 -8.59
CA PRO A 78 -7.65 2.55 -9.28
C PRO A 78 -7.43 1.33 -8.38
N PHE A 79 -6.43 1.38 -7.48
CA PHE A 79 -6.14 0.30 -6.54
C PHE A 79 -7.28 0.09 -5.54
N LEU A 80 -7.85 1.16 -4.97
CA LEU A 80 -9.02 1.07 -4.08
C LEU A 80 -10.24 0.48 -4.80
N SER A 81 -10.45 0.83 -6.07
CA SER A 81 -11.49 0.21 -6.90
C SER A 81 -11.26 -1.29 -7.08
N GLU A 82 -10.02 -1.72 -7.30
CA GLU A 82 -9.67 -3.14 -7.45
C GLU A 82 -9.90 -3.91 -6.13
N LEU A 83 -9.53 -3.34 -4.99
CA LEU A 83 -9.83 -3.91 -3.67
C LEU A 83 -11.33 -4.07 -3.43
N LYS A 84 -12.13 -3.09 -3.84
CA LYS A 84 -13.59 -3.13 -3.77
C LYS A 84 -14.16 -4.26 -4.64
N ASP A 85 -13.71 -4.35 -5.90
CA ASP A 85 -14.15 -5.39 -6.84
C ASP A 85 -13.79 -6.80 -6.38
N MET A 86 -12.66 -6.94 -5.68
CA MET A 86 -12.22 -8.20 -5.06
C MET A 86 -12.94 -8.53 -3.74
N ASN A 87 -13.79 -7.64 -3.23
CA ASN A 87 -14.38 -7.74 -1.89
C ASN A 87 -13.33 -8.02 -0.82
N TYR A 88 -12.24 -7.25 -0.83
CA TYR A 88 -11.19 -7.36 0.18
C TYR A 88 -11.73 -6.92 1.56
N GLU A 89 -11.73 -7.84 2.53
CA GLU A 89 -12.25 -7.61 3.89
C GLU A 89 -11.14 -7.44 4.94
N GLY A 90 -9.87 -7.46 4.53
CA GLY A 90 -8.74 -7.31 5.43
C GLY A 90 -8.50 -5.86 5.88
N GLN A 91 -7.47 -5.66 6.68
CA GLN A 91 -7.17 -4.34 7.25
C GLN A 91 -6.53 -3.41 6.22
N LEU A 92 -6.90 -2.11 6.29
CA LEU A 92 -6.15 -1.02 5.68
C LEU A 92 -5.49 -0.21 6.80
N THR A 93 -4.18 -0.11 6.76
CA THR A 93 -3.36 0.67 7.69
C THR A 93 -2.78 1.87 6.95
N LEU A 94 -3.06 3.08 7.41
CA LEU A 94 -2.46 4.29 6.86
C LEU A 94 -1.00 4.40 7.31
N GLU A 95 -0.08 4.42 6.36
CA GLU A 95 1.36 4.58 6.60
C GLU A 95 1.88 5.87 5.97
N ILE A 96 1.56 7.01 6.60
CA ILE A 96 1.92 8.34 6.08
C ILE A 96 3.10 8.91 6.89
N ASN A 97 4.15 9.30 6.18
CA ASN A 97 5.31 10.02 6.72
C ASN A 97 5.10 11.53 6.59
N ASP A 98 4.84 12.21 7.70
CA ASP A 98 4.57 13.65 7.71
C ASP A 98 5.76 14.52 7.29
N LEU A 99 6.98 13.98 7.25
CA LEU A 99 8.17 14.69 6.76
C LEU A 99 8.16 14.93 5.25
N VAL A 100 7.30 14.25 4.50
CA VAL A 100 7.15 14.45 3.04
C VAL A 100 6.16 15.57 2.69
N LEU A 101 5.46 16.12 3.69
CA LEU A 101 4.50 17.19 3.48
C LEU A 101 5.21 18.52 3.17
N PRO A 102 4.56 19.46 2.45
CA PRO A 102 5.17 20.74 2.07
C PRO A 102 5.63 21.60 3.25
N ARG A 103 5.10 21.36 4.44
CA ARG A 103 5.48 22.00 5.69
C ARG A 103 5.18 21.09 6.87
N GLU A 104 5.79 21.41 8.00
CA GLU A 104 5.42 20.81 9.28
C GLU A 104 3.99 21.18 9.67
N LEU A 105 3.22 20.17 10.07
CA LEU A 105 1.86 20.32 10.58
C LEU A 105 1.87 20.29 12.11
N SER A 106 1.10 21.17 12.73
CA SER A 106 0.76 21.06 14.15
C SER A 106 -0.09 19.81 14.43
N TYR A 107 -0.22 19.44 15.69
CA TYR A 107 -1.03 18.29 16.09
C TYR A 107 -2.49 18.36 15.59
N GLN A 108 -3.13 19.53 15.65
CA GLN A 108 -4.52 19.69 15.17
C GLN A 108 -4.61 19.61 13.65
N GLU A 109 -3.60 20.13 12.94
CA GLU A 109 -3.52 20.03 11.48
C GLU A 109 -3.29 18.57 11.05
N LYS A 110 -2.46 17.80 11.78
CA LYS A 110 -2.31 16.36 11.53
C LYS A 110 -3.64 15.60 11.70
N ILE A 111 -4.42 15.93 12.73
CA ILE A 111 -5.75 15.34 12.91
C ILE A 111 -6.68 15.69 11.74
N ALA A 112 -6.71 16.97 11.32
CA ALA A 112 -7.54 17.40 10.21
C ALA A 112 -7.14 16.70 8.90
N PHE A 113 -5.84 16.69 8.60
CA PHE A 113 -5.26 15.97 7.47
C PHE A 113 -5.65 14.49 7.46
N MET A 114 -5.48 13.78 8.58
CA MET A 114 -5.87 12.36 8.66
C MET A 114 -7.38 12.15 8.44
N LYS A 115 -8.23 13.07 8.90
CA LYS A 115 -9.68 12.98 8.67
C LYS A 115 -10.03 13.14 7.20
N GLU A 116 -9.37 14.06 6.51
CA GLU A 116 -9.56 14.30 5.07
C GLU A 116 -9.14 13.06 4.26
N GLU A 117 -7.97 12.50 4.53
CA GLU A 117 -7.50 11.27 3.87
C GLU A 117 -8.43 10.08 4.13
N ILE A 118 -8.87 9.90 5.38
CA ILE A 118 -9.80 8.81 5.74
C ILE A 118 -11.15 8.98 5.01
N ALA A 119 -11.67 10.20 4.92
CA ALA A 119 -12.91 10.46 4.22
C ALA A 119 -12.78 10.14 2.73
N TRP A 120 -11.72 10.62 2.09
CA TRP A 120 -11.44 10.36 0.68
C TRP A 120 -11.31 8.87 0.36
N ILE A 121 -10.62 8.09 1.20
CA ILE A 121 -10.50 6.64 1.03
C ILE A 121 -11.87 5.96 1.18
N LYS A 122 -12.66 6.32 2.18
CA LYS A 122 -13.97 5.72 2.42
C LYS A 122 -14.97 6.00 1.30
N ASP A 123 -14.89 7.17 0.68
CA ASP A 123 -15.70 7.51 -0.49
C ASP A 123 -15.28 6.71 -1.75
N SER A 124 -14.08 6.13 -1.73
CA SER A 124 -13.48 5.37 -2.83
C SER A 124 -13.62 3.84 -2.70
N LEU A 125 -14.02 3.33 -1.52
CA LEU A 125 -14.32 1.91 -1.24
C LEU A 125 -15.82 1.61 -1.40
#